data_AF-A0A1N6IY04-F1
#
_entry.id   AF-A0A1N6IY04-F1
#
_cell.length_a   1.000
_cell.length_b   1.000
_cell.length_c   1.000
_cell.angle_alpha   90.00
_cell.angle_beta   90.00
_cell.angle_gamma   90.00
#
_symmetry.space_group_name_H-M   'P 1'
#
loop_
_entity.id
_entity.type
_entity.pdbx_description
1 polymer ?
#
loop_
_entity_poly.entity_id
_entity_poly.type
_entity_poly.pdbx_seq_one_letter_code
_entity_poly.pdbx_strand_id
1 'polypeptide(L)' 'MDKLIAEVEAYAAAWDKVPQKVLRDAIGAGWGQWDSWKDGRSSPTMKVVDRLREFMAANPPPERREDAA' A
#
# COMPACT_ATOMS: atom_id res chain seq x y z
N MET A 1 11.52 4.61 5.47
CA MET A 1 10.38 3.70 5.68
C MET A 1 9.07 4.48 5.58
N ASP A 2 9.00 5.61 6.29
CA ASP A 2 7.82 6.48 6.41
C ASP A 2 7.18 6.89 5.07
N LYS A 3 7.99 7.22 4.05
CA LYS A 3 7.48 7.57 2.72
C LYS A 3 6.65 6.43 2.10
N LEU A 4 7.14 5.19 2.19
CA LEU A 4 6.43 4.04 1.64
C LEU A 4 5.15 3.74 2.44
N ILE A 5 5.22 3.87 3.77
CA ILE A 5 4.04 3.71 4.63
C ILE A 5 2.95 4.70 4.21
N ALA A 6 3.29 5.99 4.08
CA ALA A 6 2.34 7.02 3.67
C ALA A 6 1.77 6.79 2.26
N GLU A 7 2.60 6.37 1.30
CA GLU A 7 2.16 6.03 -0.07
C GLU A 7 1.09 4.92 -0.05
N VAL A 8 1.33 3.85 0.70
CA VAL A 8 0.42 2.71 0.80
C VAL A 8 -0.85 3.08 1.57
N GLU A 9 -0.74 3.86 2.64
CA GLU A 9 -1.91 4.34 3.40
C GLU A 9 -2.83 5.21 2.56
N ALA A 10 -2.26 6.15 1.80
CA ALA A 10 -3.03 7.00 0.90
C ALA A 10 -3.73 6.18 -0.20
N TYR A 11 -3.01 5.23 -0.80
CA TYR A 11 -3.58 4.35 -1.81
C TYR A 11 -4.70 3.46 -1.24
N ALA A 12 -4.47 2.87 -0.07
CA ALA A 12 -5.45 2.03 0.59
C ALA A 12 -6.72 2.83 0.93
N ALA A 13 -6.57 4.05 1.47
CA ALA A 13 -7.67 4.96 1.76
C ALA A 13 -8.45 5.37 0.49
N ALA A 14 -7.77 5.59 -0.63
CA ALA A 14 -8.42 5.88 -1.90
C ALA A 14 -9.30 4.72 -2.43
N TRP A 15 -8.97 3.48 -2.03
CA TRP A 15 -9.72 2.26 -2.36
C TRP A 15 -10.70 1.81 -1.28
N ASP A 16 -10.82 2.55 -0.17
CA ASP A 16 -11.54 2.13 1.05
C ASP A 16 -11.09 0.73 1.53
N LYS A 17 -9.77 0.50 1.48
CA LYS A 17 -9.10 -0.74 1.91
C LYS A 17 -8.15 -0.44 3.05
N VAL A 18 -7.83 -1.50 3.81
CA VAL A 18 -6.73 -1.45 4.78
C VAL A 18 -5.38 -1.72 4.09
N PRO A 19 -4.28 -1.07 4.49
CA PRO A 19 -2.95 -1.27 3.90
C PRO A 19 -2.48 -2.73 3.86
N GLN A 20 -2.78 -3.51 4.90
CA GLN A 20 -2.48 -4.94 4.95
C GLN A 20 -3.12 -5.71 3.77
N LYS A 21 -4.30 -5.29 3.30
CA LYS A 21 -4.95 -5.89 2.12
C LYS A 21 -4.22 -5.53 0.83
N VAL A 22 -3.75 -4.30 0.69
CA VAL A 22 -2.93 -3.87 -0.46
C VAL A 22 -1.65 -4.68 -0.52
N LEU A 23 -0.96 -4.86 0.60
CA LEU A 23 0.24 -5.70 0.70
C LEU A 23 -0.04 -7.15 0.31
N ARG A 24 -1.14 -7.73 0.80
CA ARG A 24 -1.51 -9.11 0.45
C ARG A 24 -1.82 -9.24 -1.04
N ASP A 25 -2.56 -8.29 -1.61
CA ASP A 25 -2.97 -8.32 -3.01
C ASP A 25 -1.77 -8.07 -3.95
N ALA A 26 -0.80 -7.25 -3.56
CA ALA A 26 0.36 -6.89 -4.38
C ALA A 26 1.53 -7.90 -4.31
N ILE A 27 1.84 -8.41 -3.11
CA ILE A 27 3.06 -9.21 -2.87
C ILE A 27 2.79 -10.53 -2.13
N GLY A 28 1.53 -10.88 -1.85
CA GLY A 28 1.20 -12.07 -1.08
C GLY A 28 1.64 -11.98 0.38
N ALA A 29 1.65 -10.77 0.94
CA ALA A 29 2.12 -10.52 2.30
C ALA A 29 1.40 -11.37 3.37
N GLY A 30 2.17 -11.82 4.35
CA GLY A 30 1.66 -12.54 5.52
C GLY A 30 0.91 -11.62 6.49
N TRP A 31 0.09 -12.21 7.35
CA TRP A 31 -0.64 -11.48 8.41
C TRP A 31 0.35 -10.80 9.37
N GLY A 32 0.13 -9.51 9.67
CA GLY A 32 0.99 -8.71 10.56
C GLY A 32 2.27 -8.16 9.93
N GLN A 33 2.49 -8.39 8.63
CA GLN A 33 3.62 -7.81 7.91
C GLN A 33 3.54 -6.28 7.85
N TRP A 34 2.35 -5.73 7.64
CA TRP A 34 2.13 -4.28 7.68
C TRP A 34 2.45 -3.67 9.05
N ASP A 35 2.00 -4.29 10.14
CA ASP A 35 2.27 -3.79 11.48
C ASP A 35 3.76 -3.90 11.83
N SER A 36 4.44 -4.96 11.38
CA SER A 36 5.89 -5.10 11.53
C SER A 36 6.67 -4.00 10.80
N TRP A 37 6.14 -3.53 9.67
CA TRP A 37 6.70 -2.42 8.89
C TRP A 37 6.47 -1.06 9.56
N LYS A 38 5.27 -0.82 10.08
CA LYS A 38 4.96 0.40 10.86
C LYS A 38 5.77 0.49 12.16
N ASP A 39 5.91 -0.63 12.86
CA ASP A 39 6.63 -0.69 14.14
C ASP A 39 8.16 -0.70 13.97
N GLY A 40 8.66 -0.68 12.72
CA GLY A 40 10.09 -0.74 12.41
C GLY A 40 10.75 -2.08 12.74
N ARG A 41 9.97 -3.12 13.07
CA ARG A 41 10.46 -4.48 13.36
C ARG A 41 10.97 -5.20 12.11
N SER A 42 10.50 -4.81 10.94
CA SER A 42 10.91 -5.36 9.66
C SER A 42 10.86 -4.30 8.57
N SER A 43 11.70 -4.46 7.54
CA SER A 43 11.75 -3.58 6.38
C SER A 43 11.55 -4.39 5.09
N PRO A 44 10.79 -3.88 4.11
CA PRO A 44 10.72 -4.48 2.79
C PRO A 44 12.07 -4.40 2.08
N THR A 45 12.31 -5.36 1.19
CA THR A 45 13.41 -5.27 0.22
C THR A 45 13.02 -4.33 -0.92
N MET A 46 14.01 -3.77 -1.64
CA MET A 46 13.72 -2.92 -2.80
C MET A 46 12.83 -3.61 -3.84
N LYS A 47 13.03 -4.91 -4.08
CA LYS A 47 12.16 -5.71 -4.98
C LYS A 47 10.69 -5.73 -4.55
N VAL A 48 10.44 -5.74 -3.24
CA VAL A 48 9.08 -5.69 -2.68
C VAL A 48 8.48 -4.30 -2.87
N VAL A 49 9.28 -3.24 -2.66
CA VAL A 49 8.85 -1.86 -2.88
C VAL A 49 8.48 -1.63 -4.35
N ASP A 50 9.32 -2.11 -5.27
CA ASP A 50 9.10 -1.96 -6.71
C ASP A 50 7.81 -2.65 -7.15
N ARG A 51 7.60 -3.91 -6.75
CA ARG A 51 6.35 -4.65 -7.03
C ARG A 51 5.11 -3.97 -6.47
N LEU A 52 5.22 -3.42 -5.26
CA LEU A 52 4.09 -2.73 -4.62
C LEU A 52 3.72 -1.46 -5.39
N ARG A 53 4.72 -0.71 -5.85
CA ARG A 53 4.51 0.48 -6.70
C ARG A 53 3.97 0.13 -8.07
N GLU A 54 4.49 -0.91 -8.71
CA GLU A 54 3.96 -1.44 -9.97
C GLU A 54 2.50 -1.85 -9.82
N PHE A 55 2.16 -2.54 -8.73
CA PHE A 55 0.77 -2.92 -8.43
C PHE A 55 -0.14 -1.70 -8.25
N MET A 56 0.27 -0.70 -7.47
CA MET A 56 -0.50 0.53 -7.26
C MET A 56 -0.68 1.33 -8.56
N ALA A 57 0.34 1.37 -9.42
CA ALA A 57 0.28 2.04 -10.73
C ALA A 57 -0.61 1.28 -11.73
N ALA A 58 -0.57 -0.06 -11.72
CA ALA A 58 -1.40 -0.90 -12.58
C ALA A 58 -2.88 -0.93 -12.13
N ASN A 59 -3.14 -0.64 -10.86
CA ASN A 59 -4.47 -0.60 -10.27
C ASN A 59 -4.72 0.81 -9.70
N PRO A 60 -4.83 1.85 -10.56
CA PRO A 60 -5.09 3.20 -10.07
C PRO A 60 -6.39 3.19 -9.26
N PRO A 61 -6.44 3.92 -8.13
CA PRO A 61 -7.70 4.09 -7.41
C PRO A 61 -8.76 4.58 -8.38
N PRO A 62 -10.02 4.10 -8.25
CA PRO A 62 -11.10 4.69 -9.03
C PRO A 62 -11.00 6.19 -8.79
N GLU A 63 -10.95 6.99 -9.85
CA GLU A 63 -10.97 8.45 -9.71
C GLU A 63 -12.04 8.74 -8.69
N ARG A 64 -11.63 9.23 -7.51
CA ARG A 64 -12.58 9.82 -6.58
C ARG A 64 -13.19 10.89 -7.45
N ARG A 65 -14.40 10.67 -7.95
CA ARG A 65 -15.12 11.68 -8.72
C ARG A 65 -15.14 12.91 -7.83
N GLU A 66 -14.22 13.84 -8.07
CA GLU A 66 -14.36 15.23 -7.68
C GLU A 66 -15.40 15.81 -8.64
N ASP A 67 -16.64 15.35 -8.45
CA ASP A 67 -17.83 16.12 -8.76
C ASP A 67 -18.28 16.72 -7.42
N ALA A 68 -17.76 17.90 -7.10
CA ALA A 68 -18.31 18.97 -6.24
C ALA A 68 -17.14 19.88 -5.79
N ALA A 69 -17.05 21.17 -6.10
CA ALA A 69 -18.09 22.16 -6.41
C ALA A 69 -17.54 23.31 -7.28
#